data_AF-A0A2A3M3B7-F1
#
_entry.id   AF-A0A2A3M3B7-F1
#
_cell.length_a   1.000
_cell.length_b   1.000
_cell.length_c   1.000
_cell.angle_alpha   90.00
_cell.angle_beta   90.00
_cell.angle_gamma   90.00
#
_symmetry.space_group_name_H-M   'P 1'
#
loop_
_entity.id
_entity.type
_entity.pdbx_description
1 polymer ?
#
loop_
_entity_poly.entity_id
_entity_poly.type
_entity_poly.pdbx_seq_one_letter_code
_entity_poly.pdbx_strand_id
1 'polypeptide(L)'
;MPKALLRDVAMDCISDMAQHLPQSCELFVIACRPGKDDFDLVLPSPEANLNNALDALRRQGLSIDGANIYKEAVCDLVVGALAMGKQNNNPPPAGHWGQQFWDIGRAEGELQEELAAALVKVTADLFYQIEAKHGPKAAAEYPSIVEAKALIAKATA
;
A
#
# COMPACT_ATOMS: atom_id res chain seq x y z
N MET A 1 13.28 3.04 37.15
CA MET A 1 14.48 2.19 37.10
C MET A 1 15.22 2.47 35.80
N PRO A 2 16.55 2.60 35.79
CA PRO A 2 17.30 2.75 34.55
C PRO A 2 17.14 1.49 33.67
N LYS A 3 16.95 1.67 32.36
CA LYS A 3 16.77 0.59 31.38
C LYS A 3 17.90 -0.47 31.44
N ALA A 4 19.12 -0.05 31.76
CA ALA A 4 20.26 -0.93 32.00
C ALA A 4 20.06 -1.86 33.21
N LEU A 5 19.57 -1.34 34.33
CA LEU A 5 19.33 -2.16 35.53
C LEU A 5 18.24 -3.21 35.28
N LEU A 6 17.15 -2.84 34.59
CA LEU A 6 16.11 -3.81 34.22
C LEU A 6 16.65 -4.87 33.27
N ARG A 7 17.52 -4.48 32.34
CA ARG A 7 18.15 -5.41 31.40
C ARG A 7 19.00 -6.45 32.12
N ASP A 8 19.88 -6.02 33.01
CA ASP A 8 20.79 -6.92 33.72
C ASP A 8 20.00 -7.91 34.59
N VAL A 9 19.02 -7.41 35.36
CA VAL A 9 18.13 -8.27 36.17
C VAL A 9 17.33 -9.25 35.30
N ALA A 10 16.79 -8.78 34.18
CA ALA A 10 16.03 -9.64 33.28
C ALA A 10 16.94 -10.70 32.62
N MET A 11 18.19 -10.38 32.29
CA MET A 11 19.16 -11.34 31.76
C MET A 11 19.52 -12.42 32.78
N ASP A 12 19.66 -12.06 34.06
CA ASP A 12 19.94 -13.04 35.11
C ASP A 12 18.74 -13.99 35.30
N CYS A 13 17.52 -13.47 35.29
CA CYS A 13 16.31 -14.28 35.52
C CYS A 13 15.85 -15.08 34.28
N ILE A 14 16.13 -14.63 33.06
CA ILE A 14 15.64 -15.30 31.84
C ILE A 14 16.25 -16.70 31.70
N SER A 15 17.50 -16.88 32.13
CA SER A 15 18.17 -18.17 32.11
C SER A 15 17.49 -19.19 33.03
N ASP A 16 17.08 -18.78 34.22
CA ASP A 16 16.35 -19.65 35.15
C ASP A 16 14.95 -19.99 34.63
N MET A 17 14.23 -19.01 34.10
CA MET A 17 12.92 -19.24 33.48
C MET A 17 12.99 -20.19 32.28
N ALA A 18 14.03 -20.06 31.45
CA ALA A 18 14.21 -20.89 30.26
C ALA A 18 14.41 -22.37 30.60
N GLN A 19 14.97 -22.71 31.77
CA GLN A 19 15.14 -24.10 32.21
C GLN A 19 13.82 -24.87 32.39
N HIS A 20 12.71 -24.15 32.58
CA HIS A 20 11.38 -24.74 32.77
C HIS A 20 10.59 -24.90 31.46
N LEU A 21 11.15 -24.43 30.34
CA LEU A 21 10.50 -24.56 29.04
C LEU A 21 10.76 -25.95 28.43
N PRO A 22 9.83 -26.46 27.62
CA PRO A 22 10.10 -27.60 26.76
C PRO A 22 11.32 -27.36 25.86
N GLN A 23 11.98 -28.43 25.43
CA GLN A 23 13.08 -28.34 24.47
C GLN A 23 12.62 -27.56 23.22
N SER A 24 13.53 -26.76 22.64
CA SER A 24 13.30 -25.90 21.46
C SER A 24 12.32 -24.74 21.62
N CYS A 25 11.78 -24.49 22.82
CA CYS A 25 11.03 -23.27 23.09
C CYS A 25 11.97 -22.06 23.26
N GLU A 26 11.52 -20.91 22.75
CA GLU A 26 12.20 -19.63 22.88
C GLU A 26 11.48 -18.77 23.94
N LEU A 27 12.26 -17.99 24.71
CA LEU A 27 11.72 -17.07 25.72
C LEU A 27 11.99 -15.62 25.33
N PHE A 28 10.99 -14.76 25.56
CA PHE A 28 11.08 -13.34 25.25
C PHE A 28 10.57 -12.51 26.43
N VAL A 29 11.35 -11.50 26.84
CA VAL A 29 10.92 -10.47 27.79
C VAL A 29 10.73 -9.17 27.02
N ILE A 30 9.50 -8.64 27.07
CA ILE A 30 9.14 -7.38 26.41
C ILE A 30 8.59 -6.43 27.47
N ALA A 31 9.22 -5.27 27.62
CA ALA A 31 8.71 -4.17 28.41
C ALA A 31 8.64 -2.93 27.51
N CYS A 32 7.45 -2.38 27.31
CA CYS A 32 7.24 -1.22 26.47
C CYS A 32 6.52 -0.10 27.23
N ARG A 33 6.70 1.13 26.75
CA ARG A 33 5.87 2.26 27.20
C ARG A 33 4.78 2.50 26.16
N PRO A 34 3.50 2.51 26.53
CA PRO A 34 2.44 2.84 25.57
C PRO A 34 2.68 4.21 24.92
N GLY A 35 2.72 4.24 23.58
CA GLY A 35 2.80 5.46 22.77
C GLY A 35 4.17 6.15 22.72
N LYS A 36 5.25 5.55 23.27
CA LYS A 36 6.61 6.10 23.21
C LYS A 36 7.64 4.98 23.10
N ASP A 37 8.70 5.20 22.34
CA ASP A 37 9.80 4.24 22.13
C ASP A 37 10.96 4.40 23.14
N ASP A 38 10.90 5.42 24.00
CA ASP A 38 11.98 5.81 24.89
C ASP A 38 12.29 4.79 26.00
N PHE A 39 11.43 3.78 26.19
CA PHE A 39 11.61 2.73 27.19
C PHE A 39 11.57 1.30 26.63
N ASP A 40 11.41 1.11 25.32
CA ASP A 40 11.16 -0.23 24.78
C ASP A 40 12.37 -1.15 24.97
N LEU A 41 12.16 -2.23 25.72
CA LEU A 41 13.12 -3.28 26.01
C LEU A 41 12.60 -4.59 25.41
N VAL A 42 13.41 -5.20 24.54
CA VAL A 42 13.17 -6.52 23.97
C VAL A 42 14.40 -7.38 24.26
N LEU A 43 14.20 -8.43 25.06
CA LEU A 43 15.25 -9.37 25.45
C LEU A 43 14.85 -10.79 25.05
N PRO A 44 15.41 -11.31 23.96
CA PRO A 44 15.23 -12.71 23.56
C PRO A 44 16.19 -13.63 24.33
N SER A 45 15.82 -14.90 24.50
CA SER A 45 16.76 -15.96 24.88
C SER A 45 17.84 -16.15 23.79
N PRO A 46 18.99 -16.78 24.11
CA PRO A 46 20.00 -17.11 23.09
C PRO A 46 19.37 -17.85 21.90
N GLU A 47 19.84 -17.53 20.69
CA GLU A 47 19.41 -18.13 19.42
C GLU A 47 17.94 -17.89 19.01
N ALA A 48 17.15 -17.17 19.83
CA ALA A 48 15.74 -16.97 19.55
C ALA A 48 15.49 -16.02 18.36
N ASN A 49 14.48 -16.37 17.56
CA ASN A 49 14.05 -15.58 16.42
C ASN A 49 12.82 -14.72 16.78
N LEU A 50 12.96 -13.39 16.73
CA LEU A 50 11.86 -12.46 17.02
C LEU A 50 10.61 -12.68 16.15
N ASN A 51 10.74 -13.26 14.95
CA ASN A 51 9.59 -13.60 14.11
C ASN A 51 8.71 -14.70 14.75
N ASN A 52 9.29 -15.65 15.47
CA ASN A 52 8.54 -16.68 16.17
C ASN A 52 7.71 -16.08 17.31
N ALA A 53 8.24 -15.07 18.01
CA ALA A 53 7.51 -14.31 19.01
C ALA A 53 6.31 -13.58 18.40
N LEU A 54 6.50 -12.93 17.25
CA LEU A 54 5.41 -12.28 16.52
C LEU A 54 4.34 -13.29 16.11
N ASP A 55 4.72 -14.47 15.61
CA ASP A 55 3.75 -15.50 15.23
C ASP A 55 3.02 -16.08 16.43
N ALA A 56 3.67 -16.22 17.59
CA ALA A 56 3.02 -16.60 18.84
C ALA A 56 1.98 -15.57 19.28
N LEU A 57 2.32 -14.27 19.23
CA LEU A 57 1.39 -13.19 19.54
C LEU A 57 0.21 -13.16 18.56
N ARG A 58 0.45 -13.36 17.25
CA ARG A 58 -0.62 -13.43 16.23
C ARG A 58 -1.59 -14.58 16.51
N ARG A 59 -1.09 -15.76 16.88
CA ARG A 59 -1.93 -16.90 17.30
C ARG A 59 -2.77 -16.60 18.54
N GLN A 60 -2.36 -15.64 19.36
CA GLN A 60 -3.07 -15.17 20.56
C GLN A 60 -3.96 -13.93 20.29
N GLY A 61 -4.22 -13.60 19.02
CA GLY A 61 -5.14 -12.52 18.65
C GLY A 61 -4.49 -11.15 18.49
N LEU A 62 -3.15 -11.05 18.49
CA LEU A 62 -2.47 -9.85 17.98
C LEU A 62 -2.79 -9.69 16.50
N SER A 63 -3.73 -8.81 16.20
CA SER A 63 -4.10 -8.56 14.81
C SER A 63 -3.23 -7.49 14.17
N ILE A 64 -2.97 -7.68 12.88
CA ILE A 64 -2.49 -6.61 12.02
C ILE A 64 -3.57 -5.54 11.74
N ASP A 65 -4.83 -5.82 12.07
CA ASP A 65 -5.96 -4.92 11.81
C ASP A 65 -6.11 -3.81 12.85
N GLY A 66 -5.30 -3.81 13.92
CA GLY A 66 -5.21 -2.69 14.85
C GLY A 66 -4.49 -1.48 14.26
N ALA A 67 -4.85 -0.27 14.70
CA ALA A 67 -4.23 0.98 14.29
C ALA A 67 -2.70 0.91 14.41
N ASN A 68 -2.00 1.08 13.30
CA ASN A 68 -0.56 0.93 13.22
C ASN A 68 -0.01 1.91 12.18
N ILE A 69 0.66 2.94 12.67
CA ILE A 69 1.21 4.03 11.85
C ILE A 69 2.15 3.52 10.75
N TYR A 70 2.87 2.43 10.97
CA TYR A 70 3.77 1.87 9.96
C TYR A 70 2.99 1.25 8.80
N LYS A 71 1.87 0.56 9.09
CA LYS A 71 1.01 0.00 8.04
C LYS A 71 0.30 1.10 7.26
N GLU A 72 -0.24 2.08 7.96
CA GLU A 72 -0.87 3.25 7.36
C GLU A 72 0.12 3.96 6.43
N ALA A 73 1.35 4.23 6.89
CA ALA A 73 2.38 4.85 6.08
C ALA A 73 2.79 4.02 4.85
N VAL A 74 2.88 2.68 4.99
CA VAL A 74 3.17 1.81 3.85
C VAL A 74 2.03 1.83 2.83
N CYS A 75 0.77 1.75 3.29
CA CYS A 75 -0.40 1.84 2.42
C CYS A 75 -0.48 3.20 1.72
N ASP A 76 -0.25 4.30 2.44
CA ASP A 76 -0.23 5.64 1.87
C ASP A 76 0.85 5.79 0.80
N LEU A 77 2.02 5.20 1.02
CA LEU A 77 3.11 5.19 0.04
C LEU A 77 2.75 4.37 -1.20
N VAL A 78 2.10 3.21 -1.04
CA VAL A 78 1.59 2.40 -2.16
C VAL A 78 0.53 3.15 -2.95
N VAL A 79 -0.44 3.77 -2.28
CA VAL A 79 -1.48 4.60 -2.92
C VAL A 79 -0.85 5.78 -3.65
N GLY A 80 0.12 6.44 -3.03
CA GLY A 80 0.88 7.53 -3.65
C GLY A 80 1.63 7.09 -4.90
N ALA A 81 2.33 5.95 -4.85
CA ALA A 81 3.04 5.39 -6.00
C ALA A 81 2.09 5.07 -7.16
N LEU A 82 0.94 4.45 -6.89
CA LEU A 82 -0.10 4.16 -7.89
C LEU A 82 -0.63 5.45 -8.54
N ALA A 83 -0.96 6.46 -7.71
CA ALA A 83 -1.49 7.74 -8.19
C ALA A 83 -0.48 8.50 -9.06
N MET A 84 0.79 8.52 -8.66
CA MET A 84 1.87 9.16 -9.40
C MET A 84 2.19 8.40 -10.70
N GLY A 85 2.17 7.06 -10.65
CA GLY A 85 2.30 6.20 -11.83
C GLY A 85 1.22 6.48 -12.87
N LYS A 86 -0.04 6.53 -12.44
CA LYS A 86 -1.17 6.85 -13.31
C LYS A 86 -0.99 8.18 -14.04
N GLN A 87 -0.37 9.16 -13.40
CA GLN A 87 -0.09 10.49 -13.96
C GLN A 87 1.24 10.58 -14.72
N ASN A 88 1.99 9.48 -14.83
CA ASN A 88 3.34 9.44 -15.39
C ASN A 88 4.32 10.44 -14.73
N ASN A 89 4.24 10.60 -13.42
CA ASN A 89 5.02 11.62 -12.72
C ASN A 89 5.76 11.03 -11.51
N ASN A 90 6.82 11.71 -11.08
CA ASN A 90 7.60 11.37 -9.87
C ASN A 90 7.93 9.86 -9.76
N PRO A 91 8.59 9.25 -10.76
CA PRO A 91 8.99 7.86 -10.66
C PRO A 91 9.93 7.65 -9.45
N PRO A 92 9.80 6.52 -8.74
CA PRO A 92 10.72 6.18 -7.67
C PRO A 92 12.19 6.10 -8.16
N PRO A 93 13.17 6.33 -7.28
CA PRO A 93 14.58 6.10 -7.62
C PRO A 93 14.84 4.67 -8.06
N ALA A 94 15.86 4.47 -8.90
CA ALA A 94 16.25 3.14 -9.37
C ALA A 94 16.50 2.17 -8.20
N GLY A 95 15.90 0.97 -8.27
CA GLY A 95 16.00 -0.06 -7.23
C GLY A 95 15.10 0.16 -6.01
N HIS A 96 14.30 1.23 -5.98
CA HIS A 96 13.34 1.46 -4.91
C HIS A 96 12.18 0.44 -4.98
N TRP A 97 11.84 -0.17 -3.84
CA TRP A 97 10.81 -1.22 -3.74
C TRP A 97 9.43 -0.77 -4.24
N GLY A 98 9.16 0.53 -4.18
CA GLY A 98 7.93 1.16 -4.65
C GLY A 98 7.74 1.19 -6.17
N GLN A 99 8.78 0.87 -6.95
CA GLN A 99 8.73 0.93 -8.43
C GLN A 99 7.59 0.09 -9.00
N GLN A 100 7.39 -1.13 -8.49
CA GLN A 100 6.33 -2.03 -8.96
C GLN A 100 4.93 -1.41 -8.86
N PHE A 101 4.66 -0.61 -7.83
CA PHE A 101 3.36 0.03 -7.62
C PHE A 101 3.20 1.25 -8.53
N TRP A 102 4.28 1.97 -8.77
CA TRP A 102 4.29 3.04 -9.76
C TRP A 102 4.06 2.49 -11.17
N ASP A 103 4.71 1.37 -11.53
CA ASP A 103 4.53 0.72 -12.84
C ASP A 103 3.09 0.24 -13.07
N ILE A 104 2.44 -0.31 -12.03
CA ILE A 104 1.01 -0.67 -12.09
C ILE A 104 0.16 0.57 -12.38
N GLY A 105 0.40 1.67 -11.67
CA GLY A 105 -0.28 2.93 -11.92
C GLY A 105 -0.06 3.42 -13.35
N ARG A 106 1.19 3.37 -13.84
CA ARG A 106 1.57 3.79 -15.18
C ARG A 106 0.87 2.98 -16.25
N ALA A 107 0.86 1.65 -16.14
CA ALA A 107 0.18 0.77 -17.08
C ALA A 107 -1.32 1.08 -17.18
N GLU A 108 -1.99 1.34 -16.05
CA GLU A 108 -3.41 1.75 -16.04
C GLU A 108 -3.60 3.14 -16.67
N GLY A 109 -2.69 4.07 -16.42
CA GLY A 109 -2.69 5.40 -17.05
C GLY A 109 -2.54 5.32 -18.57
N GLU A 110 -1.60 4.53 -19.07
CA GLU A 110 -1.37 4.33 -20.51
C GLU A 110 -2.59 3.71 -21.17
N LEU A 111 -3.16 2.66 -20.58
CA LEU A 111 -4.36 2.03 -21.12
C LEU A 111 -5.55 3.01 -21.18
N GLN A 112 -5.72 3.84 -20.14
CA GLN A 112 -6.76 4.86 -20.12
C GLN A 112 -6.54 5.93 -21.20
N GLU A 113 -5.30 6.39 -21.38
CA GLU A 113 -4.92 7.36 -22.41
C GLU A 113 -5.16 6.80 -23.83
N GLU A 114 -4.75 5.56 -24.09
CA GLU A 114 -4.96 4.87 -25.36
C GLU A 114 -6.46 4.69 -25.66
N LEU A 115 -7.24 4.26 -24.67
CA LEU A 115 -8.69 4.10 -24.81
C LEU A 115 -9.38 5.44 -25.07
N ALA A 116 -9.01 6.49 -24.34
CA ALA A 116 -9.56 7.83 -24.57
C ALA A 116 -9.23 8.32 -25.98
N ALA A 117 -8.00 8.13 -26.46
CA ALA A 117 -7.59 8.49 -27.80
C ALA A 117 -8.37 7.71 -28.88
N ALA A 118 -8.63 6.41 -28.67
CA ALA A 118 -9.44 5.61 -29.58
C ALA A 118 -10.91 6.08 -29.61
N LEU A 119 -11.48 6.37 -28.43
CA LEU A 119 -12.85 6.88 -28.31
C LEU A 119 -13.02 8.24 -28.98
N VAL A 120 -12.03 9.14 -28.89
CA VAL A 120 -12.04 10.42 -29.60
C VAL A 120 -12.18 10.21 -31.10
N LYS A 121 -11.39 9.30 -31.69
CA LYS A 121 -11.40 9.00 -33.12
C LYS A 121 -12.74 8.41 -33.56
N VAL A 122 -13.20 7.37 -32.87
CA VAL A 122 -14.49 6.72 -33.18
C VAL A 122 -15.66 7.69 -33.02
N THR A 123 -15.65 8.53 -31.99
CA THR A 123 -16.68 9.55 -31.78
C THR A 123 -16.69 10.58 -32.90
N ALA A 124 -15.51 11.01 -33.38
CA ALA A 124 -15.40 11.94 -34.50
C ALA A 124 -15.92 11.32 -35.82
N ASP A 125 -15.56 10.07 -36.11
CA ASP A 125 -16.03 9.35 -37.30
C ASP A 125 -17.56 9.17 -37.26
N LEU A 126 -18.11 8.78 -36.11
CA LEU A 126 -19.54 8.60 -35.95
C LEU A 126 -20.30 9.94 -36.03
N PHE A 127 -19.74 11.01 -35.48
CA PHE A 127 -20.29 12.36 -35.59
C PHE A 127 -20.47 12.74 -37.07
N TYR A 128 -19.42 12.57 -37.87
CA TYR A 128 -19.44 12.84 -39.30
C TYR A 128 -20.50 12.02 -40.05
N GLN A 129 -20.58 10.71 -39.76
CA GLN A 129 -21.55 9.82 -40.38
C GLN A 129 -23.01 10.20 -40.06
N ILE A 130 -23.27 10.60 -38.80
CA ILE A 130 -24.59 11.04 -38.39
C ILE A 130 -24.98 12.34 -39.10
N GLU A 131 -24.10 13.34 -39.15
CA GLU A 131 -24.40 14.59 -39.86
C GLU A 131 -24.62 14.38 -41.36
N ALA A 132 -23.83 13.49 -41.97
CA ALA A 132 -24.00 13.14 -43.39
C ALA A 132 -25.37 12.50 -43.67
N LYS A 133 -25.91 11.71 -42.73
CA LYS A 133 -27.17 10.98 -42.91
C LYS A 133 -28.41 11.77 -42.46
N HIS A 134 -28.28 12.54 -41.38
CA HIS A 134 -29.41 13.17 -40.68
C HIS A 134 -29.41 14.70 -40.80
N GLY A 135 -28.42 15.28 -41.47
CA GLY A 135 -28.30 16.72 -41.68
C GLY A 135 -27.43 17.42 -40.63
N PRO A 136 -27.14 18.70 -40.85
CA PRO A 136 -26.26 19.47 -39.98
C PRO A 136 -26.81 19.55 -38.55
N LYS A 137 -25.92 19.50 -37.55
CA LYS A 137 -26.23 19.52 -36.12
C LYS A 137 -26.92 18.28 -35.55
N ALA A 138 -27.35 17.33 -36.38
CA ALA A 138 -28.01 16.12 -35.89
C ALA A 138 -27.14 15.42 -34.84
N ALA A 139 -25.86 15.19 -35.12
CA ALA A 139 -24.94 14.49 -34.23
C ALA A 139 -24.74 15.15 -32.85
N ALA A 140 -24.95 16.47 -32.73
CA ALA A 140 -24.86 17.18 -31.45
C ALA A 140 -26.02 16.85 -30.51
N GLU A 141 -27.13 16.34 -31.04
CA GLU A 141 -28.33 15.96 -30.29
C GLU A 141 -28.42 14.44 -30.06
N TYR A 142 -27.52 13.64 -30.64
CA TYR A 142 -27.50 12.19 -30.43
C TYR A 142 -27.03 11.85 -29.01
N PRO A 143 -27.85 11.17 -28.20
CA PRO A 143 -27.54 10.92 -26.78
C PRO A 143 -26.18 10.24 -26.56
N SER A 144 -25.84 9.23 -27.36
CA SER A 144 -24.59 8.49 -27.24
C SER A 144 -23.35 9.35 -27.57
N ILE A 145 -23.47 10.30 -28.50
CA ILE A 145 -22.40 11.24 -28.84
C ILE A 145 -22.19 12.25 -27.70
N VAL A 146 -23.28 12.76 -27.12
CA VAL A 146 -23.22 13.69 -26.00
C VAL A 146 -22.55 13.02 -24.80
N GLU A 147 -22.97 11.79 -24.47
CA GLU A 147 -22.39 11.01 -23.37
C GLU A 147 -20.90 10.70 -23.62
N ALA A 148 -20.55 10.21 -24.82
CA ALA A 148 -19.17 9.91 -25.17
C ALA A 148 -18.26 11.13 -25.06
N LYS A 149 -18.70 12.30 -25.57
CA LYS A 149 -17.93 13.55 -25.46
C LYS A 149 -17.73 14.00 -24.02
N ALA A 150 -18.74 13.84 -23.17
CA ALA A 150 -18.63 14.18 -21.74
C ALA A 150 -17.62 13.27 -21.02
N LEU A 151 -17.64 11.96 -21.29
CA LEU A 151 -16.69 11.00 -20.71
C LEU A 151 -15.27 11.22 -21.22
N ILE A 152 -15.08 11.49 -22.52
CA ILE A 152 -13.79 11.85 -23.11
C ILE A 152 -13.23 13.08 -22.41
N ALA A 153 -14.02 14.14 -22.27
CA ALA A 153 -13.57 15.37 -21.62
C ALA A 153 -13.12 15.13 -20.17
N LYS A 154 -13.80 14.23 -19.43
CA LYS A 154 -13.40 13.84 -18.08
C LYS A 154 -12.13 12.98 -18.07
N ALA A 155 -11.92 12.14 -19.07
CA ALA A 155 -10.77 11.24 -19.16
C ALA A 155 -9.48 11.95 -19.61
N THR A 156 -9.59 13.10 -20.28
CA THR A 156 -8.46 13.86 -20.83
C THR A 156 -8.18 15.18 -20.10
N ALA A 157 -8.93 15.50 -19.05
CA ALA A 157 -8.74 16.69 -18.21
C ALA A 157 -7.69 16.43 -17.12
#